data_AF-A0A2M7WL34-F1
#
_entry.id   AF-A0A2M7WL34-F1
#
_cell.length_a   1.000
_cell.length_b   1.000
_cell.length_c   1.000
_cell.angle_alpha   90.00
_cell.angle_beta   90.00
_cell.angle_gamma   90.00
#
_symmetry.space_group_name_H-M   'P 1'
#
loop_
_entity.id
_entity.type
_entity.pdbx_description
1 polymer ?
#
loop_
_entity_poly.entity_id
_entity_poly.type
_entity_poly.pdbx_seq_one_letter_code
_entity_poly.pdbx_strand_id
1 'polypeptide(L)'
;MEKDNEFVDSLKLKLELSQRYGNFLDEQFSALSIDDAGKLARNINLMDECYARLLDIDRQLVRNASGDSIKWPSCAQSDEKTSPDLTALFLRTKEAIEENLAKIQRNRSAVLSKQGEIENQLMDLSKLSSMKNYFIKSQPGEFLNFSG
;
A
#
# COMPACT_ATOMS: atom_id res chain seq x y z
N MET A 1 30.09 -19.65 -6.32
CA MET A 1 29.09 -20.72 -6.51
C MET A 1 28.05 -20.72 -5.40
N GLU A 2 28.38 -20.97 -4.13
CA GLU A 2 27.36 -21.02 -3.06
C GLU A 2 26.69 -19.66 -2.79
N LYS A 3 27.49 -18.58 -2.67
CA LYS A 3 26.98 -17.20 -2.50
C LYS A 3 26.19 -16.65 -3.70
N ASP A 4 26.52 -17.09 -4.91
CA ASP A 4 25.82 -16.65 -6.13
C ASP A 4 24.42 -17.25 -6.19
N ASN A 5 24.26 -18.51 -5.74
CA ASN A 5 22.96 -19.16 -5.62
C ASN A 5 22.11 -18.50 -4.53
N GLU A 6 22.67 -18.17 -3.36
CA GLU A 6 21.96 -17.47 -2.29
C GLU A 6 21.45 -16.09 -2.72
N PHE A 7 22.22 -15.35 -3.53
CA PHE A 7 21.80 -14.06 -4.07
C PHE A 7 20.62 -14.20 -5.05
N VAL A 8 20.72 -15.16 -5.98
CA VAL A 8 19.65 -15.45 -6.94
C VAL A 8 18.36 -15.86 -6.21
N ASP A 9 18.47 -16.72 -5.20
CA ASP A 9 17.30 -17.20 -4.45
C ASP A 9 16.68 -16.08 -3.59
N SER A 10 17.51 -15.21 -3.00
CA SER A 10 17.03 -14.00 -2.33
C SER A 10 16.27 -13.07 -3.28
N LEU A 11 16.74 -12.92 -4.52
CA LEU A 11 16.09 -12.08 -5.52
C LEU A 11 14.78 -12.71 -6.02
N LYS A 12 14.72 -14.03 -6.22
CA LYS A 12 13.46 -14.75 -6.54
C LYS A 12 12.44 -14.58 -5.42
N LEU A 13 12.85 -14.74 -4.17
CA LEU A 13 11.97 -14.56 -3.02
C LEU A 13 11.47 -13.11 -2.92
N LYS A 14 12.34 -12.13 -3.22
CA LYS A 14 11.94 -10.72 -3.30
C LYS A 14 10.87 -10.48 -4.36
N LEU A 15 11.02 -11.07 -5.56
CA LEU A 15 10.03 -10.98 -6.62
C LEU A 15 8.69 -11.58 -6.17
N GLU A 16 8.69 -12.79 -5.62
CA GLU A 16 7.49 -13.47 -5.14
C GLU A 16 6.75 -12.65 -4.09
N LEU A 17 7.47 -12.16 -3.07
CA LEU A 17 6.89 -11.33 -2.02
C LEU A 17 6.40 -9.97 -2.58
N SER A 18 7.09 -9.40 -3.55
CA SER A 18 6.63 -8.16 -4.21
C SER A 18 5.31 -8.39 -4.94
N GLN A 19 5.18 -9.49 -5.69
CA GLN A 19 3.92 -9.85 -6.35
C GLN A 19 2.80 -10.11 -5.35
N ARG A 20 3.10 -10.82 -4.26
CA ARG A 20 2.14 -11.09 -3.18
C ARG A 20 1.68 -9.82 -2.49
N TYR A 21 2.60 -8.89 -2.22
CA TYR A 21 2.27 -7.57 -1.70
C TYR A 21 1.34 -6.80 -2.64
N GLY A 22 1.58 -6.90 -3.96
CA GLY A 22 0.70 -6.36 -4.99
C GLY A 22 -0.73 -6.91 -4.92
N ASN A 23 -0.89 -8.22 -4.70
CA ASN A 23 -2.20 -8.83 -4.53
C ASN A 23 -2.91 -8.29 -3.28
N PHE A 24 -2.21 -8.12 -2.16
CA PHE A 24 -2.80 -7.54 -0.96
C PHE A 24 -3.23 -6.09 -1.16
N LEU A 25 -2.51 -5.31 -1.97
CA LEU A 25 -2.93 -3.96 -2.35
C LEU A 25 -4.22 -3.98 -3.18
N ASP A 26 -4.40 -4.93 -4.09
CA ASP A 26 -5.65 -5.10 -4.82
C ASP A 26 -6.81 -5.52 -3.92
N GLU A 27 -6.55 -6.43 -2.97
CA GLU A 27 -7.55 -6.84 -1.99
C GLU A 27 -7.90 -5.72 -1.02
N GLN A 28 -6.94 -4.87 -0.62
CA GLN A 28 -7.17 -3.67 0.18
C GLN A 28 -8.10 -2.69 -0.57
N PHE A 29 -7.83 -2.46 -1.86
CA PHE A 29 -8.69 -1.61 -2.69
C PHE A 29 -10.12 -2.16 -2.79
N SER A 30 -10.23 -3.48 -3.01
CA SER A 30 -11.54 -4.16 -3.03
C SER A 30 -12.27 -3.99 -1.70
N ALA A 31 -11.58 -4.18 -0.57
CA ALA A 31 -12.18 -4.02 0.77
C ALA A 31 -12.66 -2.59 1.02
N LEU A 32 -11.88 -1.58 0.61
CA LEU A 32 -12.28 -0.16 0.68
C LEU A 32 -13.51 0.14 -0.20
N SER A 33 -13.62 -0.50 -1.35
CA SER A 33 -14.72 -0.26 -2.30
C SER A 33 -16.06 -0.82 -1.82
N ILE A 34 -16.05 -1.85 -0.98
CA ILE A 34 -17.24 -2.51 -0.44
C ILE A 34 -17.47 -2.22 1.06
N ASP A 35 -16.69 -1.30 1.63
CA ASP A 35 -16.72 -0.93 3.06
C ASP A 35 -16.55 -2.13 4.02
N ASP A 36 -15.76 -3.14 3.63
CA ASP A 36 -15.46 -4.31 4.47
C ASP A 36 -14.25 -4.04 5.38
N ALA A 37 -14.53 -3.49 6.56
CA ALA A 37 -13.53 -3.21 7.58
C ALA A 37 -12.77 -4.46 8.06
N GLY A 38 -13.43 -5.63 8.09
CA GLY A 38 -12.82 -6.87 8.54
C GLY A 38 -11.77 -7.38 7.55
N LYS A 39 -12.10 -7.35 6.25
CA LYS A 39 -11.16 -7.67 5.17
C LYS A 39 -10.04 -6.63 5.09
N LEU A 40 -10.35 -5.35 5.25
CA LEU A 40 -9.36 -4.28 5.29
C LEU A 40 -8.31 -4.51 6.39
N ALA A 41 -8.75 -4.78 7.62
CA ALA A 41 -7.86 -5.03 8.75
C ALA A 41 -6.99 -6.28 8.54
N ARG A 42 -7.57 -7.37 8.03
CA ARG A 42 -6.80 -8.59 7.69
C ARG A 42 -5.73 -8.30 6.64
N ASN A 43 -6.07 -7.54 5.60
CA ASN A 43 -5.14 -7.23 4.52
C ASN A 43 -3.99 -6.34 5.00
N ILE A 44 -4.26 -5.36 5.87
CA ILE A 44 -3.21 -4.53 6.49
C ILE A 44 -2.22 -5.40 7.26
N ASN A 45 -2.70 -6.33 8.09
CA ASN A 45 -1.81 -7.23 8.85
C ASN A 45 -0.95 -8.10 7.92
N LEU A 46 -1.53 -8.64 6.84
CA LEU A 46 -0.80 -9.44 5.86
C LEU A 46 0.23 -8.62 5.08
N MET A 47 -0.10 -7.35 4.78
CA MET A 47 0.83 -6.41 4.17
C MET A 47 2.01 -6.10 5.09
N ASP A 48 1.77 -5.86 6.38
CA ASP A 48 2.82 -5.58 7.36
C ASP A 48 3.79 -6.75 7.49
N GLU A 49 3.28 -7.99 7.57
CA GLU A 49 4.10 -9.20 7.59
C GLU A 49 4.94 -9.34 6.31
N CYS A 50 4.30 -9.13 5.15
CA CYS A 50 4.97 -9.21 3.86
C CYS A 50 6.05 -8.14 3.70
N TYR A 51 5.78 -6.92 4.17
CA TYR A 51 6.72 -5.80 4.14
C TYR A 51 7.92 -6.05 5.05
N ALA A 52 7.71 -6.58 6.26
CA ALA A 52 8.80 -6.96 7.15
C ALA A 52 9.75 -7.98 6.50
N ARG A 53 9.20 -9.00 5.83
CA ARG A 53 9.99 -9.99 5.09
C ARG A 53 10.75 -9.37 3.90
N LEU A 54 10.13 -8.46 3.17
CA LEU A 54 10.79 -7.72 2.08
C LEU A 54 11.99 -6.91 2.59
N LEU A 55 11.85 -6.22 3.74
CA LEU A 55 12.95 -5.48 4.37
C LEU A 55 14.11 -6.39 4.79
N ASP A 56 13.82 -7.58 5.30
CA ASP A 56 14.85 -8.53 5.69
C ASP A 56 15.61 -9.09 4.48
N ILE A 57 14.92 -9.36 3.37
CA ILE A 57 15.57 -9.76 2.12
C ILE A 57 16.41 -8.62 1.55
N ASP A 58 15.94 -7.38 1.62
CA ASP A 58 16.74 -6.22 1.18
C ASP A 58 18.03 -6.11 1.98
N ARG A 59 17.98 -6.34 3.30
CA ARG A 59 19.19 -6.41 4.14
C ARG A 59 20.10 -7.58 3.77
N GLN A 60 19.55 -8.72 3.36
CA GLN A 60 20.35 -9.87 2.89
C GLN A 60 21.01 -9.55 1.55
N LEU A 61 20.27 -9.00 0.59
CA LEU A 61 20.78 -8.61 -0.73
C LEU A 61 21.90 -7.56 -0.61
N VAL A 62 21.73 -6.55 0.26
CA VAL A 62 22.77 -5.56 0.53
C VAL A 62 24.01 -6.20 1.16
N ARG A 63 23.84 -7.07 2.17
CA ARG A 63 24.97 -7.80 2.78
C ARG A 63 25.73 -8.65 1.77
N ASN A 64 25.00 -9.36 0.90
CA ASN A 64 25.57 -10.23 -0.13
C ASN A 64 26.28 -9.41 -1.23
N ALA A 65 25.76 -8.23 -1.57
CA ALA A 65 26.39 -7.31 -2.53
C ALA A 65 27.63 -6.60 -1.97
N SER A 66 27.71 -6.37 -0.66
CA SER A 66 28.82 -5.66 0.01
C SER A 66 30.08 -6.51 0.21
N GLY A 67 29.97 -7.84 0.06
CA GLY A 67 30.96 -8.81 0.53
C GLY A 67 32.09 -9.19 -0.44
N ASP A 68 31.92 -9.00 -1.74
CA ASP A 68 32.96 -9.04 -2.79
C ASP A 68 32.27 -9.14 -4.17
N SER A 69 32.68 -8.28 -5.12
CA SER A 69 32.55 -8.48 -6.56
C SER A 69 31.15 -8.74 -7.19
N ILE A 70 30.02 -8.42 -6.56
CA ILE A 70 28.77 -8.25 -7.31
C ILE A 70 28.78 -6.85 -7.91
N LYS A 71 29.51 -6.69 -9.02
CA LYS A 71 29.25 -5.56 -9.92
C LYS A 71 27.81 -5.70 -10.37
N TRP A 72 26.97 -4.81 -9.88
CA TRP A 72 25.63 -4.66 -10.41
C TRP A 72 25.75 -4.55 -11.92
N PRO A 73 24.98 -5.31 -12.71
CA PRO A 73 24.92 -5.06 -14.14
C PRO A 73 24.36 -3.65 -14.29
N SER A 74 25.27 -2.71 -14.54
CA SER A 74 24.92 -1.46 -15.19
C SER A 74 24.13 -1.86 -16.43
N CYS A 75 22.89 -1.41 -16.55
CA CYS A 75 22.10 -1.59 -17.77
C CYS A 75 22.86 -1.15 -19.05
N ALA A 76 23.96 -0.39 -18.91
CA ALA A 76 24.80 0.10 -19.98
C ALA A 76 26.12 -0.67 -20.18
N GLN A 77 26.49 -1.64 -19.32
CA GLN A 77 27.72 -2.41 -19.46
C GLN A 77 27.45 -3.89 -19.19
N SER A 78 27.18 -4.62 -20.28
CA SER A 78 27.19 -6.08 -20.30
C SER A 78 28.62 -6.57 -20.08
N ASP A 79 29.06 -6.64 -18.82
CA ASP A 79 30.15 -7.54 -18.47
C ASP A 79 29.65 -8.96 -18.80
N GLU A 80 30.38 -9.66 -19.68
CA GLU A 80 30.12 -11.02 -20.23
C GLU A 80 29.89 -12.13 -19.17
N LYS A 81 29.86 -11.78 -17.87
CA LYS A 81 29.70 -12.69 -16.74
C LYS A 81 28.31 -12.64 -16.08
N THR A 82 27.42 -11.75 -16.50
CA THR A 82 26.06 -11.69 -15.94
C THR A 82 25.13 -12.60 -16.74
N SER A 83 24.55 -13.62 -16.10
CA SER A 83 23.61 -14.49 -16.82
C SER A 83 22.38 -13.69 -17.26
N PRO A 84 21.90 -13.86 -18.50
CA PRO A 84 20.71 -13.15 -18.99
C PRO A 84 19.47 -13.39 -18.09
N ASP A 85 19.40 -14.54 -17.42
CA ASP A 85 18.35 -14.88 -16.45
C ASP A 85 18.36 -13.99 -15.21
N LEU A 86 19.54 -13.59 -14.71
CA LEU A 86 19.65 -12.72 -13.53
C LEU A 86 19.20 -11.29 -13.86
N THR A 87 19.59 -10.77 -15.02
CA THR A 87 19.14 -9.46 -15.50
C THR A 87 17.63 -9.43 -15.69
N ALA A 88 17.06 -10.49 -16.29
CA ALA A 88 15.61 -10.60 -16.46
C ALA A 88 14.87 -10.67 -15.10
N LEU A 89 15.41 -11.42 -14.13
CA LEU A 89 14.85 -11.52 -12.78
C LEU A 89 14.88 -10.15 -12.06
N PHE A 90 15.97 -9.40 -12.21
CA PHE A 90 16.06 -8.06 -11.65
C PHE A 90 15.04 -7.11 -12.26
N LEU A 91 14.92 -7.08 -13.59
CA LEU A 91 13.95 -6.24 -14.28
C LEU A 91 12.52 -6.56 -13.83
N ARG A 92 12.14 -7.85 -13.76
CA ARG A 92 10.83 -8.26 -13.25
C ARG A 92 10.58 -7.83 -11.81
N THR A 93 11.60 -7.90 -10.96
CA THR A 93 11.50 -7.45 -9.56
C THR A 93 11.25 -5.95 -9.50
N LYS A 94 11.97 -5.18 -10.32
CA LYS A 94 11.79 -3.73 -10.43
C LYS A 94 10.38 -3.38 -10.92
N GLU A 95 9.92 -4.02 -12.00
CA GLU A 95 8.58 -3.83 -12.56
C GLU A 95 7.48 -4.10 -11.52
N ALA A 96 7.60 -5.19 -10.76
CA ALA A 96 6.65 -5.52 -9.69
C ALA A 96 6.61 -4.44 -8.58
N ILE A 97 7.76 -3.87 -8.23
CA ILE A 97 7.83 -2.77 -7.25
C ILE A 97 7.18 -1.50 -7.80
N GLU A 98 7.43 -1.16 -9.07
CA GLU A 98 6.82 -0.01 -9.73
C GLU A 98 5.29 -0.15 -9.83
N GLU A 99 4.79 -1.34 -10.15
CA GLU A 99 3.37 -1.65 -10.13
C GLU A 99 2.77 -1.48 -8.72
N ASN A 100 3.46 -1.98 -7.69
CA ASN A 100 3.03 -1.82 -6.31
C ASN A 100 2.94 -0.35 -5.87
N LEU A 101 3.87 0.50 -6.32
CA LEU A 101 3.81 1.94 -6.04
C LEU A 101 2.56 2.60 -6.63
N ALA A 102 2.19 2.23 -7.86
CA ALA A 102 0.96 2.70 -8.48
C ALA A 102 -0.29 2.22 -7.70
N LYS A 103 -0.31 0.97 -7.25
CA LYS A 103 -1.40 0.42 -6.42
C LYS A 103 -1.51 1.11 -5.06
N ILE A 104 -0.39 1.44 -4.41
CA ILE A 104 -0.38 2.23 -3.15
C ILE A 104 -1.02 3.60 -3.38
N GLN A 105 -0.65 4.28 -4.47
CA GLN A 105 -1.23 5.58 -4.81
C GLN A 105 -2.74 5.49 -5.04
N ARG A 106 -3.21 4.48 -5.77
CA ARG A 106 -4.64 4.20 -5.97
C ARG A 106 -5.37 4.03 -4.64
N ASN A 107 -4.81 3.21 -3.74
CA ASN A 107 -5.44 2.90 -2.46
C ASN A 107 -5.47 4.13 -1.54
N ARG A 108 -4.41 4.95 -1.56
CA ARG A 108 -4.37 6.23 -0.84
C ARG A 108 -5.49 7.15 -1.29
N SER A 109 -5.72 7.29 -2.59
CA SER A 109 -6.82 8.11 -3.12
C SER A 109 -8.19 7.61 -2.65
N ALA A 110 -8.39 6.29 -2.61
CA ALA A 110 -9.64 5.70 -2.10
C ALA A 110 -9.86 6.01 -0.60
N VAL A 111 -8.82 5.92 0.23
CA VAL A 111 -8.89 6.27 1.65
C VAL A 111 -9.26 7.75 1.83
N LEU A 112 -8.63 8.65 1.08
CA LEU A 112 -8.92 10.09 1.16
C LEU A 112 -10.37 10.40 0.76
N SER A 113 -10.89 9.73 -0.27
CA SER A 113 -12.30 9.87 -0.67
C SER A 113 -13.24 9.44 0.47
N LYS A 114 -12.99 8.27 1.07
CA LYS A 114 -13.78 7.75 2.18
C LYS A 114 -13.72 8.65 3.41
N GLN A 115 -12.56 9.22 3.72
CA GLN A 115 -12.43 10.20 4.81
C GLN A 115 -13.29 11.44 4.56
N GLY A 116 -13.27 12.01 3.34
CA GLY A 116 -14.12 13.13 2.99
C GLY A 116 -15.62 12.82 3.06
N GLU A 117 -16.03 11.62 2.65
CA GLU A 117 -17.42 11.15 2.80
C GLU A 117 -17.84 11.12 4.29
N ILE A 118 -16.99 10.57 5.16
CA ILE A 118 -17.23 10.52 6.61
C ILE A 118 -17.30 11.92 7.21
N GLU A 119 -16.41 12.83 6.84
CA GLU A 119 -16.40 14.21 7.32
C GLU A 119 -17.71 14.94 6.97
N ASN A 120 -18.21 14.77 5.74
CA ASN A 120 -19.49 15.33 5.31
C ASN A 120 -20.66 14.76 6.12
N GLN A 121 -20.70 13.44 6.33
CA GLN A 121 -21.73 12.79 7.15
C GLN A 121 -21.72 13.31 8.59
N LEU A 122 -20.53 13.50 9.17
CA LEU A 122 -20.39 14.07 10.51
C LEU A 122 -20.88 15.52 10.58
N MET A 123 -20.58 16.34 9.56
CA MET A 123 -21.12 17.71 9.47
C MET A 123 -22.65 17.71 9.40
N ASP A 124 -23.26 16.85 8.60
CA ASP A 124 -24.71 16.78 8.47
C ASP A 124 -25.40 16.31 9.77
N LEU A 125 -24.82 15.31 10.44
CA LEU A 125 -25.27 14.89 11.77
C LEU A 125 -25.15 16.01 12.81
N SER A 126 -24.08 16.82 12.76
CA SER A 126 -23.89 17.94 13.67
C SER A 126 -24.95 19.04 13.47
N LYS A 127 -25.32 19.34 12.22
CA LYS A 127 -26.40 20.28 11.89
C LYS A 127 -27.74 19.76 12.41
N LEU A 128 -28.03 18.48 12.20
CA LEU A 128 -29.28 17.85 12.63
C LEU A 128 -29.41 17.82 14.16
N SER A 129 -28.31 17.51 14.86
CA SER A 129 -28.24 17.59 16.32
C SER A 129 -28.44 19.02 16.84
N SER A 130 -27.84 20.01 16.17
CA SER A 130 -27.99 21.43 16.53
C SER A 130 -29.43 21.91 16.33
N MET A 131 -30.07 21.54 15.20
CA MET A 131 -31.49 21.82 14.96
C MET A 131 -32.37 21.14 16.02
N LYS A 132 -32.16 19.86 16.32
CA LYS A 132 -32.91 19.16 17.37
C LYS A 132 -32.78 19.84 18.72
N ASN A 133 -31.56 20.24 19.10
CA ASN A 133 -31.32 20.96 20.34
C ASN A 133 -31.96 22.35 20.37
N TYR A 134 -32.03 23.04 19.23
CA TYR A 134 -32.79 24.28 19.10
C TYR A 134 -34.28 24.02 19.36
N PHE A 135 -34.91 23.07 18.66
CA PHE A 135 -36.32 22.73 18.86
C PHE A 135 -36.68 22.28 20.28
N ILE A 136 -35.77 21.57 20.98
CA ILE A 136 -35.98 21.15 22.37
C ILE A 136 -35.89 22.32 23.35
N LYS A 137 -35.08 23.34 23.05
CA LYS A 137 -34.85 24.49 23.93
C LYS A 137 -35.78 25.67 23.66
N SER A 138 -36.38 25.75 22.47
CA SER A 138 -37.33 26.80 22.11
C SER A 138 -38.66 26.65 22.85
N GLN A 139 -39.18 27.75 23.41
CA GLN A 139 -40.52 27.75 24.01
C GLN A 139 -41.62 27.69 22.93
N PRO A 140 -42.81 27.14 23.24
CA PRO A 140 -43.93 27.13 22.31
C PRO A 140 -44.35 28.57 21.96
N GLY A 141 -43.97 29.05 20.77
CA GLY A 141 -44.30 30.40 20.30
C GLY A 141 -43.17 31.10 19.53
N GLU A 142 -41.91 30.68 19.67
CA GLU A 142 -40.76 31.32 19.01
C GLU A 142 -40.42 30.76 17.61
N PHE A 143 -41.13 29.71 17.17
CA PHE A 143 -40.83 28.99 15.92
C PHE A 143 -41.03 29.78 14.62
N LEU A 144 -41.64 30.98 14.67
CA LEU A 144 -42.03 31.75 13.49
C LEU A 144 -41.01 32.80 13.03
N ASN A 145 -39.84 32.92 13.67
CA ASN A 145 -38.80 33.88 13.25
C ASN A 145 -37.71 33.26 12.35
N PHE A 146 -38.09 32.37 11.42
CA PHE A 146 -37.24 32.02 10.28
C PHE A 146 -37.65 32.89 9.08
N SER A 147 -37.11 34.10 9.01
CA SER A 147 -37.19 34.96 7.83
C SER A 147 -35.78 35.27 7.34
N GLY A 148 -35.44 34.71 6.17
CA GLY A 148 -34.28 35.10 5.35
C GLY A 148 -33.07 34.19 5.47
#